data_AF-A0A3A5ATI8-F1
#
_entry.id   AF-A0A3A5ATI8-F1
#
_cell.length_a   1.000
_cell.length_b   1.000
_cell.length_c   1.000
_cell.angle_alpha   90.00
_cell.angle_beta   90.00
_cell.angle_gamma   90.00
#
_symmetry.space_group_name_H-M   'P 1'
#
loop_
_entity.id
_entity.type
_entity.pdbx_description
1 polymer ?
#
loop_
_entity_poly.entity_id
_entity_poly.type
_entity_poly.pdbx_seq_one_letter_code
_entity_poly.pdbx_strand_id
1 'polypeptide(L)'
;MAHEIIRLKVFRFDPAEDQEPRFVEYDVQKDEKMSVLSALQYIYENLDGTLSLNGYFCYRRLCTLCLLRINGRDRLSCRIPVEDGMTIEPVKGFPHIKDLVVDFGRVPESEKAEE
;
A
#
# COMPACT_ATOMS: atom_id res chain seq x y z
N MET A 1 13.16 -24.58 2.75
CA MET A 1 12.30 -23.39 2.90
C MET A 1 12.08 -22.89 1.48
N ALA A 2 10.85 -23.03 0.96
CA ALA A 2 10.54 -22.58 -0.39
C ALA A 2 10.29 -21.08 -0.33
N HIS A 3 11.30 -20.28 -0.68
CA HIS A 3 11.09 -18.86 -0.91
C HIS A 3 10.40 -18.73 -2.27
N GLU A 4 9.09 -18.50 -2.24
CA GLU A 4 8.31 -18.21 -3.43
C GLU A 4 8.52 -16.73 -3.77
N ILE A 5 9.01 -16.42 -4.97
CA ILE A 5 9.10 -15.04 -5.41
C ILE A 5 7.75 -14.67 -6.03
N ILE A 6 7.15 -13.61 -5.51
CA ILE A 6 5.91 -13.05 -6.03
C ILE A 6 6.16 -11.69 -6.63
N ARG A 7 5.38 -11.34 -7.66
CA ARG A 7 5.39 -10.02 -8.28
C ARG A 7 4.26 -9.17 -7.75
N LEU A 8 4.62 -8.02 -7.19
CA LEU A 8 3.68 -7.01 -6.72
C LEU A 8 3.76 -5.77 -7.59
N LYS A 9 2.60 -5.32 -8.07
CA LYS A 9 2.46 -4.02 -8.74
C LYS A 9 2.15 -2.97 -7.71
N VAL A 10 3.06 -2.03 -7.50
CA VAL A 10 2.91 -0.96 -6.53
C VAL A 10 2.78 0.37 -7.25
N PHE A 11 1.76 1.13 -6.87
CA PHE A 11 1.56 2.50 -7.32
C PHE A 11 2.59 3.43 -6.66
N ARG A 12 3.35 4.15 -7.50
CA ARG A 12 4.32 5.18 -7.10
C ARG A 12 3.88 6.50 -7.71
N PHE A 13 3.85 7.53 -6.87
CA PHE A 13 3.54 8.88 -7.32
C PHE A 13 4.08 9.87 -6.31
N ASP A 14 5.01 10.71 -6.74
CA ASP A 14 5.49 11.83 -5.95
C ASP A 14 4.97 13.14 -6.56
N PRO A 15 4.02 13.86 -5.94
CA PRO A 15 3.53 15.12 -6.49
C PRO A 15 4.60 16.23 -6.56
N ALA A 16 5.75 16.07 -5.90
CA ALA A 16 6.86 17.02 -5.98
C ALA A 16 7.78 16.78 -7.18
N GLU A 17 7.87 15.54 -7.69
CA GLU A 17 8.84 15.15 -8.72
C GLU A 17 8.19 14.53 -9.98
N ASP A 18 7.10 13.77 -9.82
CA ASP A 18 6.40 13.06 -10.89
C ASP A 18 5.19 13.87 -11.41
N GLN A 19 5.08 14.00 -12.73
CA GLN A 19 3.92 14.62 -13.39
C GLN A 19 2.70 13.68 -13.48
N GLU A 20 2.95 12.37 -13.53
CA GLU A 20 1.92 11.35 -13.66
C GLU A 20 2.24 10.14 -12.77
N PRO A 21 1.22 9.46 -12.22
CA PRO A 21 1.43 8.26 -11.43
C PRO A 21 1.94 7.09 -12.28
N ARG A 22 2.84 6.29 -11.68
CA ARG A 22 3.44 5.13 -12.34
C ARG A 22 3.23 3.85 -11.52
N PHE A 23 3.13 2.73 -12.22
CA PHE A 23 3.12 1.41 -11.59
C PHE A 23 4.51 0.80 -11.71
N VAL A 24 5.06 0.37 -10.58
CA VAL A 24 6.35 -0.30 -10.50
C VAL A 24 6.13 -1.72 -10.02
N GLU A 25 6.75 -2.67 -10.69
CA GLU A 25 6.74 -4.08 -10.31
C GLU A 25 7.93 -4.39 -9.41
N TYR A 26 7.67 -5.03 -8.28
CA TYR A 26 8.69 -5.48 -7.34
C TYR A 26 8.59 -6.99 -7.13
N ASP A 27 9.73 -7.67 -7.23
CA ASP A 27 9.88 -9.09 -6.89
C ASP A 27 10.14 -9.24 -5.39
N VAL A 28 9.16 -9.77 -4.66
CA VAL A 28 9.24 -9.95 -3.21
C VAL A 28 9.37 -11.42 -2.87
N GLN A 29 10.29 -11.73 -1.96
CA GLN A 29 10.38 -13.07 -1.38
C GLN A 29 9.23 -13.26 -0.39
N LYS A 30 8.26 -14.10 -0.75
CA LYS A 30 7.10 -14.43 0.07
C LYS A 30 7.44 -15.55 1.04
N ASP A 31 7.14 -15.31 2.30
CA ASP A 31 7.07 -16.32 3.35
C ASP A 31 5.63 -16.84 3.54
N GLU A 32 5.48 -18.06 4.06
CA GLU A 32 4.17 -18.74 4.25
C GLU A 32 3.15 -17.95 5.08
N LYS A 33 3.59 -17.00 5.92
CA LYS A 33 2.73 -16.18 6.80
C LYS A 33 2.82 -14.68 6.51
N MET A 34 3.30 -14.31 5.33
CA MET A 34 3.50 -12.91 4.97
C MET A 34 2.17 -12.23 4.59
N SER A 35 1.93 -11.06 5.17
CA SER A 35 0.81 -10.18 4.78
C SER A 35 1.25 -9.18 3.71
N VAL A 36 0.30 -8.54 3.03
CA VAL A 36 0.61 -7.48 2.06
C VAL A 36 1.41 -6.34 2.71
N LEU A 37 1.09 -5.98 3.97
CA LEU A 37 1.87 -4.99 4.72
C LEU A 37 3.33 -5.44 4.91
N SER A 38 3.54 -6.70 5.30
CA SER A 38 4.89 -7.26 5.48
C SER A 38 5.66 -7.28 4.16
N ALA A 39 5.00 -7.59 3.05
CA ALA A 39 5.60 -7.57 1.72
C ALA A 39 6.02 -6.16 1.29
N LEU A 40 5.16 -5.15 1.51
CA LEU A 40 5.50 -3.74 1.26
C LEU A 40 6.66 -3.26 2.14
N GLN A 41 6.69 -3.70 3.40
CA GLN A 41 7.80 -3.43 4.30
C GLN A 41 9.10 -4.08 3.80
N TYR A 42 9.04 -5.32 3.30
CA TYR A 42 10.21 -5.96 2.68
C TYR A 42 10.72 -5.17 1.48
N ILE A 43 9.82 -4.67 0.61
CA ILE A 43 10.18 -3.79 -0.52
C ILE A 43 10.91 -2.56 0.02
N TYR A 44 10.36 -1.87 1.02
CA TYR A 44 10.98 -0.68 1.59
C TYR A 44 12.37 -0.96 2.18
N GLU A 45 12.54 -2.06 2.92
CA GLU A 45 13.79 -2.37 3.61
C GLU A 45 14.87 -2.96 2.70
N ASN A 46 14.50 -3.71 1.65
CA ASN A 46 15.45 -4.51 0.86
C ASN A 46 15.57 -4.08 -0.61
N LEU A 47 14.53 -3.46 -1.18
CA LEU A 47 14.47 -3.15 -2.61
C LEU A 47 14.52 -1.65 -2.88
N ASP A 48 13.67 -0.87 -2.20
CA ASP A 48 13.44 0.53 -2.48
C ASP A 48 12.98 1.31 -1.23
N GLY A 49 13.96 1.87 -0.51
CA GLY A 49 13.74 2.69 0.68
C GLY A 49 13.13 4.07 0.43
N THR A 50 12.77 4.41 -0.83
CA THR A 50 12.05 5.66 -1.12
C THR A 50 10.53 5.50 -1.07
N LEU A 51 10.04 4.25 -1.02
CA LEU A 51 8.61 3.94 -0.99
C LEU A 51 7.97 4.47 0.30
N SER A 52 6.98 5.36 0.16
CA SER A 52 6.23 5.89 1.31
C SER A 52 4.93 5.11 1.54
N LEU A 53 4.69 4.67 2.78
CA LEU A 53 3.49 3.90 3.18
C LEU A 53 2.92 4.36 4.53
N ASN A 54 1.59 4.32 4.67
CA ASN A 54 0.91 4.70 5.91
C ASN A 54 0.88 3.56 6.94
N GLY A 55 1.29 3.88 8.17
CA GLY A 55 1.11 3.03 9.34
C GLY A 55 2.06 1.82 9.41
N TYR A 56 3.32 2.06 9.77
CA TYR A 56 4.37 1.05 9.72
C TYR A 56 4.21 -0.11 10.72
N PHE A 57 3.54 0.03 11.88
CA PHE A 57 3.89 -0.90 12.99
C PHE A 57 2.81 -1.25 14.02
N CYS A 58 1.52 -1.16 13.69
CA CYS A 58 0.52 -1.55 14.69
C CYS A 58 0.44 -3.07 14.86
N TYR A 59 0.31 -3.84 13.77
CA TYR A 59 0.07 -5.31 13.74
C TYR A 59 -1.07 -5.84 14.63
N ARG A 60 -1.76 -4.97 15.38
CA ARG A 60 -2.84 -5.29 16.31
C ARG A 60 -4.24 -5.19 15.69
N ARG A 61 -4.34 -4.84 14.40
CA ARG A 61 -5.60 -4.77 13.62
C ARG A 61 -6.63 -3.77 14.17
N LEU A 62 -6.18 -2.79 14.96
CA LEU A 62 -7.00 -1.78 15.63
C LEU A 62 -6.99 -0.43 14.89
N CYS A 63 -6.00 -0.16 14.04
CA CYS A 63 -5.90 1.08 13.29
C CYS A 63 -6.31 0.92 11.82
N THR A 64 -6.82 1.99 11.24
CA THR A 64 -7.22 2.11 9.81
C THR A 64 -6.10 2.64 8.91
N LEU A 65 -4.90 2.85 9.46
CA LEU A 65 -3.78 3.48 8.75
C LEU A 65 -3.24 2.64 7.59
N CYS A 66 -3.38 1.31 7.65
CA CYS A 66 -2.92 0.39 6.62
C CYS A 66 -3.99 0.11 5.54
N LEU A 67 -5.00 0.98 5.42
CA LEU A 67 -6.04 0.89 4.39
C LEU A 67 -5.44 1.24 3.03
N LEU A 68 -5.42 0.24 2.14
CA LEU A 68 -4.92 0.35 0.78
C LEU A 68 -5.94 -0.27 -0.17
N ARG A 69 -5.86 0.10 -1.44
CA ARG A 69 -6.66 -0.52 -2.48
C ARG A 69 -5.86 -1.67 -3.09
N ILE A 70 -6.31 -2.89 -2.83
CA ILE A 70 -5.64 -4.12 -3.28
C ILE A 70 -6.55 -4.81 -4.29
N ASN A 71 -6.06 -5.02 -5.52
CA ASN A 71 -6.83 -5.58 -6.64
C ASN A 71 -8.17 -4.83 -6.86
N GLY A 72 -8.12 -3.49 -6.78
CA GLY A 72 -9.29 -2.63 -6.98
C GLY A 72 -10.29 -2.61 -5.82
N ARG A 73 -10.00 -3.25 -4.68
CA ARG A 73 -10.86 -3.23 -3.48
C ARG A 73 -10.12 -2.63 -2.28
N ASP A 74 -10.80 -1.76 -1.54
CA ASP A 74 -10.22 -1.12 -0.37
C ASP A 74 -10.19 -2.11 0.81
N ARG A 75 -8.99 -2.48 1.26
CA ARG A 75 -8.78 -3.48 2.31
C ARG A 75 -7.58 -3.10 3.18
N LEU A 76 -7.57 -3.60 4.42
CA LEU A 76 -6.44 -3.42 5.33
C LEU A 76 -5.31 -4.38 4.94
N SER A 77 -4.19 -3.85 4.45
CA SER A 77 -3.04 -4.63 4.01
C SER A 77 -2.44 -5.53 5.11
N CYS A 78 -2.61 -5.17 6.39
CA CYS A 78 -2.19 -6.01 7.53
C CYS A 78 -3.06 -7.25 7.77
N ARG A 79 -4.25 -7.34 7.14
CA ARG A 79 -5.18 -8.47 7.28
C ARG A 79 -5.17 -9.42 6.09
N ILE A 80 -4.66 -8.97 4.94
CA ILE A 80 -4.72 -9.71 3.69
C ILE A 80 -3.39 -10.43 3.47
N PRO A 81 -3.41 -11.77 3.21
CA PRO A 81 -2.22 -12.50 2.82
C PRO A 81 -1.74 -12.00 1.46
N VAL A 82 -0.42 -12.00 1.25
CA VAL A 82 0.15 -11.56 -0.02
C VAL A 82 0.09 -12.69 -1.06
N GLU A 83 -0.32 -12.35 -2.28
CA GLU A 83 -0.41 -13.27 -3.42
C GLU A 83 0.31 -12.70 -4.64
N ASP A 84 0.68 -13.57 -5.58
CA ASP A 84 1.33 -13.19 -6.82
C ASP A 84 0.38 -12.41 -7.75
N GLY A 85 0.90 -11.37 -8.41
CA GLY A 85 0.15 -10.54 -9.35
C GLY A 85 -0.79 -9.53 -8.68
N MET A 86 -0.69 -9.33 -7.36
CA MET A 86 -1.49 -8.31 -6.67
C MET A 86 -1.09 -6.90 -7.11
N THR A 87 -2.10 -6.06 -7.30
CA THR A 87 -1.94 -4.62 -7.55
C THR A 87 -2.30 -3.82 -6.31
N ILE A 88 -1.42 -2.91 -5.90
CA ILE A 88 -1.50 -2.13 -4.68
C ILE A 88 -1.53 -0.65 -5.08
N GLU A 89 -2.62 0.00 -4.71
CA GLU A 89 -2.91 1.39 -4.99
C GLU A 89 -3.23 2.13 -3.67
N PRO A 90 -3.03 3.46 -3.62
CA PRO A 90 -3.55 4.27 -2.53
C PRO A 90 -5.09 4.19 -2.52
N VAL A 91 -5.67 4.29 -1.32
CA VAL A 91 -7.14 4.34 -1.18
C VAL A 91 -7.69 5.59 -1.86
N LYS A 92 -8.81 5.44 -2.58
CA LYS A 92 -9.48 6.56 -3.25
C LYS A 92 -10.41 7.27 -2.27
N GLY A 93 -10.58 8.58 -2.44
CA GLY A 93 -11.45 9.41 -1.61
C GLY A 93 -10.73 10.21 -0.54
N PHE A 94 -9.46 9.90 -0.25
CA PHE A 94 -8.61 10.69 0.64
C PHE A 94 -7.61 11.52 -0.17
N PRO A 95 -7.17 12.70 0.35
CA PRO A 95 -6.10 13.46 -0.27
C PRO A 95 -4.82 12.62 -0.35
N HIS A 96 -4.34 12.41 -1.58
CA HIS A 96 -3.09 11.70 -1.82
C HIS A 96 -1.91 12.59 -1.44
N ILE A 97 -0.98 12.07 -0.64
CA ILE A 97 0.21 12.80 -0.19
C ILE A 97 1.43 12.37 -1.01
N LYS A 98 1.75 11.07 -1.01
CA LYS A 98 2.94 10.51 -1.69
C LYS A 98 2.86 8.98 -1.73
N ASP A 99 3.16 8.37 -2.86
CA ASP A 99 3.16 6.91 -3.07
C ASP A 99 1.86 6.22 -2.60
N LEU A 100 1.90 5.53 -1.46
CA LEU A 100 0.73 4.87 -0.86
C LEU A 100 0.20 5.64 0.36
N VAL A 101 0.78 6.80 0.67
CA VAL A 101 0.41 7.68 1.77
C VAL A 101 -0.73 8.59 1.33
N VAL A 102 -1.82 8.51 2.10
CA VAL A 102 -2.99 9.39 2.04
C VAL A 102 -3.18 10.10 3.38
N ASP A 103 -3.82 11.26 3.35
CA ASP A 103 -4.19 11.99 4.58
C ASP A 103 -5.49 11.43 5.18
N PHE A 104 -5.39 10.66 6.27
CA PHE A 104 -6.55 10.19 7.04
C PHE A 104 -7.11 11.23 8.02
N GLY A 105 -6.40 12.35 8.23
CA GLY A 105 -6.84 13.43 9.12
C GLY A 105 -7.87 14.35 8.47
N ARG A 106 -7.97 14.33 7.14
CA ARG A 106 -9.01 15.02 6.38
C ARG A 106 -10.11 14.03 6.01
N VAL A 107 -11.32 14.34 6.45
CA VAL A 107 -12.55 13.63 6.08
C VAL A 107 -12.59 13.50 4.54
N PRO A 108 -12.85 12.30 3.99
CA PRO A 108 -12.89 12.10 2.54
C PRO A 108 -13.91 13.05 1.91
N GLU A 109 -13.54 13.64 0.78
CA GLU A 109 -14.35 14.69 0.12
C GLU A 109 -15.75 14.17 -0.27
N SER A 110 -15.93 12.86 -0.37
CA SER A 110 -17.22 12.19 -0.58
C SER A 110 -18.22 12.38 0.56
N GLU A 111 -17.78 12.65 1.80
CA GLU A 111 -18.67 12.95 2.93
C GLU A 111 -19.04 14.45 3.02
N LYS A 112 -18.47 15.32 2.18
CA LYS A 112 -18.83 16.75 2.13
C LYS A 112 -20.01 17.05 1.19
N ALA A 113 -20.59 16.05 0.56
CA ALA A 113 -21.65 16.21 -0.44
C ALA A 113 -23.09 16.07 0.13
N GLU A 114 -23.25 15.90 1.44
CA GLU A 114 -24.57 15.83 2.09
C GLU A 114 -24.69 16.91 3.18
N GLU A 115 -24.75 18.18 2.76
CA GLU A 115 -25.34 19.28 3.54
C GLU A 115 -26.19 20.18 2.64
#